data_AF-G9QVY8-F1
#
_entry.id   AF-G9QVY8-F1
#
_cell.length_a   1.000
_cell.length_b   1.000
_cell.length_c   1.000
_cell.angle_alpha   90.00
_cell.angle_beta   90.00
_cell.angle_gamma   90.00
#
_symmetry.space_group_name_H-M   'P 1'
#
loop_
_entity.id
_entity.type
_entity.pdbx_description
1 polymer ?
#
loop_
_entity_poly.entity_id
_entity_poly.type
_entity_poly.pdbx_seq_one_letter_code
_entity_poly.pdbx_strand_id
1 'polypeptide(L)'
;MDYNRQNKGFVCFMYGFGRSRAVYAVLMVLVAFLLGFLTLNSGEADVLNLQIALGVMLCGLLLIFVNPKIFIIKLAGYLISLVGVMIALHNANLLGAEFNLYFYASLVFGAFMMLMLLSWFVYNARSSEINEI
;
A
#
# COMPACT_ATOMS: atom_id res chain seq x y z
N MET A 1 9.84 18.46 20.45
CA MET A 1 8.42 18.05 20.34
C MET A 1 8.26 16.76 21.11
N ASP A 2 7.29 16.71 22.02
CA ASP A 2 7.11 15.62 22.98
C ASP A 2 6.30 14.49 22.32
N TYR A 3 7.02 13.48 21.79
CA TYR A 3 6.48 12.30 21.09
C TYR A 3 5.85 11.28 22.04
N ASN A 4 5.92 11.53 23.36
CA ASN A 4 5.42 10.66 24.41
C ASN A 4 3.90 10.81 24.67
N ARG A 5 3.20 11.71 23.96
CA ARG A 5 1.73 11.73 23.92
C ARG A 5 1.22 11.13 22.62
N GLN A 6 0.38 10.09 22.74
CA GLN A 6 -0.44 9.59 21.64
C GLN A 6 -1.03 10.77 20.84
N ASN A 7 -0.87 10.73 19.52
CA ASN A 7 -1.46 11.65 18.54
C ASN A 7 -0.93 13.10 18.49
N LYS A 8 0.23 13.43 19.05
CA LYS A 8 0.87 14.74 18.77
C LYS A 8 1.67 14.73 17.46
N GLY A 9 0.97 14.65 16.33
CA GLY A 9 1.55 14.87 14.99
C GLY A 9 1.13 13.87 13.92
N PHE A 10 1.06 14.33 12.67
CA PHE A 10 0.63 13.53 11.51
C PHE A 10 1.45 12.25 11.33
N VAL A 11 2.78 12.33 11.50
CA VAL A 11 3.68 11.17 11.36
C VAL A 11 3.40 10.08 12.42
N CYS A 12 3.13 10.47 13.67
CA CYS A 12 2.78 9.52 14.74
C CYS A 12 1.43 8.85 14.48
N PHE A 13 0.45 9.63 14.03
CA PHE A 13 -0.86 9.11 13.63
C PHE A 13 -0.71 8.09 12.50
N MET A 14 0.01 8.44 11.43
CA MET A 14 0.24 7.56 10.28
C MET A 14 1.06 6.31 10.65
N TYR A 15 2.05 6.43 11.53
CA TYR A 15 2.79 5.29 12.07
C TYR A 15 1.87 4.33 12.85
N GLY A 16 1.04 4.87 13.75
CA GLY A 16 0.07 4.09 14.53
C GLY A 16 -0.96 3.41 13.64
N PHE A 17 -1.46 4.14 12.63
CA PHE A 17 -2.38 3.62 11.62
C PHE A 17 -1.75 2.45 10.84
N GLY A 18 -0.55 2.65 10.30
CA GLY A 18 0.24 1.62 9.60
C GLY A 18 0.81 0.52 10.51
N ARG A 19 0.50 0.49 11.81
CA ARG A 19 0.81 -0.64 12.69
C ARG A 19 -0.40 -1.56 12.86
N SER A 20 -1.61 -1.08 12.55
CA SER A 20 -2.84 -1.83 12.70
C SER A 20 -3.05 -2.81 11.54
N ARG A 21 -3.33 -4.09 11.86
CA ARG A 21 -3.70 -5.11 10.87
C ARG A 21 -4.99 -4.77 10.13
N ALA A 22 -5.92 -4.06 10.78
CA ALA A 22 -7.20 -3.70 10.20
C ALA A 22 -7.04 -2.83 8.95
N VAL A 23 -6.04 -1.95 8.93
CA VAL A 23 -5.75 -1.09 7.77
C VAL A 23 -5.40 -1.94 6.56
N TYR A 24 -4.49 -2.90 6.72
CA TYR A 24 -4.10 -3.81 5.64
C TYR A 24 -5.25 -4.71 5.21
N ALA A 25 -6.11 -5.14 6.13
CA ALA A 25 -7.32 -5.90 5.79
C ALA A 25 -8.28 -5.09 4.91
N VAL A 26 -8.56 -3.83 5.28
CA VAL A 26 -9.41 -2.94 4.48
C VAL A 26 -8.80 -2.71 3.10
N LEU A 27 -7.49 -2.45 3.02
CA LEU A 27 -6.79 -2.29 1.75
C LEU A 27 -6.87 -3.55 0.88
N MET A 28 -6.71 -4.74 1.47
CA MET A 28 -6.85 -6.00 0.74
C MET A 28 -8.26 -6.19 0.19
N VAL A 29 -9.30 -5.86 0.97
CA VAL A 29 -10.69 -5.93 0.49
C VAL A 29 -10.91 -4.99 -0.69
N LEU A 30 -10.39 -3.77 -0.64
CA LEU A 30 -10.50 -2.81 -1.75
C LEU A 30 -9.80 -3.32 -3.02
N VAL A 31 -8.57 -3.84 -2.89
CA VAL A 31 -7.83 -4.37 -4.05
C VAL A 31 -8.48 -5.65 -4.58
N ALA A 32 -8.96 -6.54 -3.71
CA ALA A 32 -9.67 -7.76 -4.10
C ALA A 32 -10.99 -7.45 -4.79
N PHE A 33 -11.70 -6.40 -4.35
CA PHE A 33 -12.91 -5.92 -5.01
C PHE A 33 -12.62 -5.41 -6.42
N LEU A 34 -11.57 -4.59 -6.60
CA LEU A 34 -11.12 -4.13 -7.91
C LEU A 34 -10.72 -5.30 -8.82
N LEU A 35 -9.97 -6.26 -8.28
CA LEU A 35 -9.56 -7.46 -9.03
C LEU A 35 -10.77 -8.30 -9.44
N GLY A 36 -11.71 -8.54 -8.52
CA GLY A 36 -12.93 -9.30 -8.82
C GLY A 36 -13.79 -8.62 -9.88
N PHE A 37 -13.96 -7.30 -9.79
CA PHE A 37 -14.68 -6.54 -10.81
C PHE A 37 -13.98 -6.59 -12.17
N LEU A 38 -12.65 -6.54 -12.20
CA LEU A 38 -11.86 -6.67 -13.42
C LEU A 38 -12.00 -8.06 -14.04
N THR A 39 -11.96 -9.12 -13.23
CA THR A 39 -12.05 -10.51 -13.70
C THR A 39 -13.45 -10.89 -14.19
N LEU A 40 -14.51 -10.36 -13.57
CA LEU A 40 -15.88 -10.62 -14.01
C LEU A 40 -16.25 -9.91 -15.32
N ASN A 41 -15.55 -8.80 -15.63
CA ASN A 41 -15.77 -8.00 -16.83
C ASN A 41 -14.71 -8.24 -17.93
N SER A 42 -13.72 -9.11 -17.71
CA SER A 42 -12.65 -9.34 -18.68
C SER A 42 -13.09 -10.31 -19.78
N GLY A 43 -13.43 -9.77 -20.96
CA GLY A 43 -13.67 -10.53 -22.18
C GLY A 43 -12.46 -10.71 -23.10
N GLU A 44 -11.31 -10.08 -22.81
CA GLU A 44 -10.14 -10.03 -23.71
C GLU A 44 -8.80 -10.23 -22.99
N ALA A 45 -7.78 -10.63 -23.76
CA ALA A 45 -6.43 -10.95 -23.28
C ALA A 45 -5.62 -9.74 -22.74
N ASP A 46 -6.04 -8.51 -23.05
CA ASP A 46 -5.26 -7.30 -22.76
C ASP A 46 -5.32 -6.83 -21.30
N VAL A 47 -6.26 -7.35 -20.50
CA VAL A 47 -6.41 -7.00 -19.06
C VAL A 47 -5.61 -7.89 -18.11
N LEU A 48 -4.97 -8.96 -18.62
CA LEU A 48 -4.22 -9.91 -17.79
C LEU A 48 -3.10 -9.23 -16.99
N ASN A 49 -2.36 -8.31 -17.61
CA ASN A 49 -1.28 -7.60 -16.91
C ASN A 49 -1.79 -6.74 -15.76
N LEU A 50 -2.98 -6.14 -15.91
CA LEU A 50 -3.61 -5.36 -14.86
C LEU A 50 -4.12 -6.27 -13.73
N GLN A 51 -4.65 -7.44 -14.05
CA GLN A 51 -5.02 -8.47 -13.05
C GLN A 51 -3.80 -8.95 -12.26
N ILE A 52 -2.69 -9.24 -12.95
CA ILE A 52 -1.41 -9.61 -12.32
C ILE A 52 -0.93 -8.48 -11.40
N ALA A 53 -1.02 -7.22 -11.83
CA ALA A 53 -0.62 -6.08 -11.02
C ALA A 53 -1.40 -5.97 -9.70
N LEU A 54 -2.73 -6.14 -9.75
CA LEU A 54 -3.58 -6.18 -8.56
C LEU A 54 -3.28 -7.39 -7.67
N GLY A 55 -2.96 -8.55 -8.27
CA GLY A 55 -2.48 -9.72 -7.56
C GLY A 55 -1.16 -9.47 -6.81
N VAL A 56 -0.19 -8.81 -7.45
CA VAL A 56 1.09 -8.42 -6.81
C VAL A 56 0.86 -7.46 -5.65
N MET A 57 -0.06 -6.49 -5.80
CA MET A 57 -0.46 -5.61 -4.68
C MET A 57 -1.04 -6.40 -3.51
N LEU A 58 -1.92 -7.37 -3.77
CA LEU A 58 -2.48 -8.25 -2.73
C LEU A 58 -1.41 -9.08 -2.03
N CYS A 59 -0.46 -9.67 -2.78
CA CYS A 59 0.66 -10.41 -2.20
C CYS A 59 1.49 -9.53 -1.27
N GLY A 60 1.80 -8.30 -1.67
CA GLY A 60 2.51 -7.33 -0.84
C GLY A 60 1.74 -7.01 0.45
N LEU A 61 0.44 -6.75 0.36
CA LEU A 61 -0.42 -6.48 1.52
C LEU A 61 -0.56 -7.68 2.45
N LEU A 62 -0.69 -8.90 1.91
CA LEU A 62 -0.76 -10.14 2.67
C LEU A 62 0.50 -10.33 3.52
N LEU A 63 1.68 -10.07 2.95
CA LEU A 63 2.95 -10.14 3.70
C LEU A 63 2.93 -9.16 4.88
N ILE A 64 2.51 -7.91 4.67
CA ILE A 64 2.43 -6.93 5.77
C ILE A 64 1.39 -7.36 6.81
N PHE A 65 0.25 -7.91 6.37
CA PHE A 65 -0.83 -8.34 7.24
C PHE A 65 -0.41 -9.45 8.22
N VAL A 66 0.34 -10.45 7.73
CA VAL A 66 0.86 -11.56 8.56
C VAL A 66 1.56 -11.01 9.81
N ASN A 67 2.49 -10.07 9.64
CA ASN A 67 3.13 -9.43 10.78
C ASN A 67 3.61 -8.00 10.48
N PRO A 68 2.80 -6.97 10.81
CA PRO A 68 3.15 -5.57 10.55
C PRO A 68 4.18 -5.00 11.54
N LYS A 69 4.68 -5.81 12.48
CA LYS A 69 5.67 -5.40 13.49
C LYS A 69 7.11 -5.74 13.09
N ILE A 70 7.31 -6.78 12.27
CA ILE A 70 8.64 -7.21 11.84
C ILE A 70 9.12 -6.27 10.73
N PHE A 71 10.28 -5.65 10.93
CA PHE A 71 10.88 -4.68 10.02
C PHE A 71 10.98 -5.20 8.58
N ILE A 72 11.64 -6.35 8.41
CA ILE A 72 11.95 -6.92 7.08
C ILE A 72 10.67 -7.27 6.31
N ILE A 73 9.72 -7.92 6.98
CA ILE A 73 8.45 -8.34 6.37
C ILE A 73 7.63 -7.11 5.94
N LYS A 74 7.57 -6.10 6.80
CA LYS A 74 6.86 -4.84 6.51
C LYS A 74 7.48 -4.13 5.32
N LEU A 75 8.81 -3.98 5.29
CA LEU A 75 9.53 -3.33 4.19
C LEU A 75 9.34 -4.10 2.87
N ALA A 76 9.54 -5.41 2.88
CA ALA A 76 9.35 -6.25 1.70
C ALA A 76 7.92 -6.15 1.16
N GLY A 77 6.92 -6.22 2.05
CA GLY A 77 5.52 -6.07 1.66
C GLY A 77 5.18 -4.71 1.06
N TYR A 78 5.74 -3.61 1.60
CA TYR A 78 5.59 -2.28 0.99
C TYR A 78 6.22 -2.21 -0.41
N LEU A 79 7.44 -2.70 -0.56
CA LEU A 79 8.15 -2.68 -1.84
C LEU A 79 7.40 -3.50 -2.90
N ILE A 80 6.94 -4.71 -2.56
CA ILE A 80 6.15 -5.56 -3.45
C ILE A 80 4.84 -4.86 -3.84
N SER A 81 4.15 -4.24 -2.86
CA SER A 81 2.92 -3.50 -3.14
C SER A 81 3.15 -2.33 -4.10
N LEU A 82 4.25 -1.59 -3.92
CA LEU A 82 4.62 -0.47 -4.80
C LEU A 82 5.02 -0.94 -6.20
N VAL A 83 5.66 -2.10 -6.33
CA VAL A 83 5.90 -2.73 -7.65
C VAL A 83 4.57 -3.03 -8.34
N GLY A 84 3.61 -3.62 -7.63
CA GLY A 84 2.26 -3.85 -8.15
C GLY A 84 1.58 -2.55 -8.62
N VAL A 85 1.71 -1.47 -7.85
CA VAL A 85 1.20 -0.14 -8.24
C VAL A 85 1.85 0.37 -9.53
N MET A 86 3.17 0.28 -9.67
CA MET A 86 3.86 0.76 -10.88
C MET A 86 3.39 0.00 -12.12
N ILE A 87 3.23 -1.32 -12.01
CA ILE A 87 2.71 -2.16 -13.09
C ILE A 87 1.26 -1.78 -13.41
N ALA A 88 0.41 -1.59 -12.39
CA ALA A 88 -0.99 -1.23 -12.59
C ALA A 88 -1.16 0.14 -13.25
N LEU A 89 -0.40 1.16 -12.82
CA LEU A 89 -0.42 2.49 -13.42
C LEU A 89 -0.01 2.45 -14.90
N HIS A 90 1.05 1.71 -15.22
CA HIS A 90 1.52 1.57 -16.59
C HIS A 90 0.45 0.90 -17.48
N ASN A 91 -0.09 -0.25 -17.04
CA ASN A 91 -1.05 -1.00 -17.83
C ASN A 91 -2.42 -0.32 -17.94
N ALA A 92 -2.92 0.29 -16.85
CA ALA A 92 -4.17 1.05 -16.91
C ALA A 92 -4.06 2.26 -17.85
N ASN A 93 -2.90 2.91 -17.90
CA ASN A 93 -2.66 4.00 -18.85
C ASN A 93 -2.59 3.51 -20.31
N LEU A 94 -2.04 2.32 -20.56
CA LEU A 94 -2.01 1.72 -21.90
C LEU A 94 -3.41 1.30 -22.38
N LEU A 95 -4.25 0.78 -21.50
CA LEU A 95 -5.61 0.34 -21.81
C LEU A 95 -6.58 1.50 -22.09
N GLY A 96 -6.21 2.73 -21.72
CA GLY A 96 -6.95 3.94 -22.06
C GLY A 96 -8.11 4.26 -21.11
N ALA A 97 -9.02 5.11 -21.57
CA ALA A 97 -9.98 5.82 -20.73
C ALA A 97 -10.95 4.92 -19.95
N GLU A 98 -11.30 3.75 -20.48
CA GLU A 98 -12.18 2.78 -19.82
C GLU A 98 -11.58 2.23 -18.51
N PHE A 99 -10.26 2.36 -18.32
CA PHE A 99 -9.53 1.87 -17.15
C PHE A 99 -9.07 2.99 -16.21
N ASN A 100 -9.58 4.22 -16.38
CA ASN A 100 -9.27 5.36 -15.53
C ASN A 100 -9.52 5.09 -14.04
N LEU A 101 -10.55 4.32 -13.70
CA LEU A 101 -10.82 3.91 -12.32
C LEU A 101 -9.62 3.17 -11.72
N TYR A 102 -9.04 2.21 -12.44
CA TYR A 102 -7.89 1.42 -11.98
C TYR A 102 -6.63 2.27 -11.91
N PHE A 103 -6.45 3.20 -12.85
CA PHE A 103 -5.35 4.16 -12.83
C PHE A 103 -5.40 5.02 -11.56
N TYR A 104 -6.52 5.72 -11.31
CA TYR A 104 -6.65 6.60 -10.16
C TYR A 104 -6.66 5.85 -8.84
N ALA A 105 -7.30 4.67 -8.78
CA ALA A 105 -7.26 3.83 -7.57
C ALA A 105 -5.83 3.40 -7.24
N SER A 106 -5.06 2.96 -8.24
CA SER A 106 -3.65 2.58 -8.07
C SER A 106 -2.79 3.77 -7.65
N LEU A 107 -3.04 4.96 -8.20
CA LEU A 107 -2.33 6.19 -7.84
C LEU A 107 -2.57 6.59 -6.38
N VAL A 108 -3.83 6.63 -5.94
CA VAL A 108 -4.19 6.96 -4.57
C VAL A 108 -3.63 5.90 -3.60
N PHE A 109 -3.74 4.63 -3.95
CA PHE A 109 -3.16 3.53 -3.18
C PHE A 109 -1.64 3.68 -3.05
N GLY A 110 -0.94 3.95 -4.16
CA GLY A 110 0.51 4.16 -4.17
C GLY A 110 0.95 5.33 -3.30
N ALA A 111 0.27 6.48 -3.45
CA ALA A 111 0.53 7.66 -2.62
C ALA A 111 0.31 7.36 -1.14
N PHE A 112 -0.76 6.64 -0.80
CA PHE A 112 -1.05 6.24 0.56
C PHE A 112 0.02 5.29 1.14
N MET A 113 0.46 4.29 0.37
CA MET A 113 1.53 3.37 0.78
C MET A 113 2.86 4.09 0.98
N MET A 114 3.20 5.04 0.10
CA MET A 114 4.39 5.89 0.25
C MET A 114 4.32 6.74 1.52
N LEU A 115 3.17 7.35 1.82
CA LEU A 115 2.98 8.12 3.06
C LEU A 115 3.15 7.25 4.30
N MET A 116 2.59 6.03 4.33
CA MET A 116 2.77 5.11 5.45
C MET A 116 4.23 4.66 5.60
N LEU A 117 4.91 4.35 4.50
CA LEU A 117 6.31 3.94 4.51
C LEU A 117 7.21 5.08 5.00
N LEU A 118 7.03 6.29 4.49
CA LEU A 118 7.80 7.47 4.88
C LEU A 118 7.56 7.83 6.35
N SER A 119 6.29 7.84 6.78
CA SER A 119 5.95 8.11 8.18
C SER A 119 6.58 7.09 9.12
N TRP A 120 6.67 5.83 8.68
CA TRP A 120 7.35 4.79 9.45
C TRP A 120 8.86 5.01 9.55
N PHE A 121 9.54 5.36 8.45
CA PHE A 121 10.97 5.70 8.47
C PHE A 121 11.26 6.92 9.36
N VAL A 122 10.51 8.01 9.18
CA VAL A 122 10.70 9.25 9.95
C VAL A 122 10.47 9.01 11.44
N TYR A 123 9.44 8.23 11.81
CA TYR A 123 9.19 7.88 13.20
C TYR A 123 10.35 7.10 13.81
N ASN A 124 10.86 6.09 13.10
CA ASN A 124 11.96 5.26 13.62
C ASN A 124 13.27 6.04 13.72
N ALA A 125 13.62 6.84 12.72
CA ALA A 125 14.86 7.65 12.72
C ALA A 125 14.89 8.66 13.87
N ARG A 126 13.75 9.29 14.17
CA ARG A 126 13.67 10.24 15.27
C ARG A 126 13.59 9.57 16.65
N SER A 127 12.98 8.38 16.72
CA SER A 127 12.94 7.60 17.96
C SER A 127 14.33 7.12 18.37
N SER A 128 15.24 6.84 17.43
CA SER A 128 16.64 6.54 17.75
C SER A 128 17.38 7.75 18.29
N GLU A 129 17.19 8.94 17.70
CA GLU A 129 17.84 10.17 18.18
C GLU A 129 17.46 10.55 19.62
N ILE A 130 16.21 10.29 20.04
CA ILE A 130 15.73 10.64 21.40
C ILE A 130 16.25 9.64 22.44
N ASN A 131 16.44 8.36 22.09
CA ASN A 131 16.90 7.33 23.02
C ASN A 131 18.42 7.38 23.30
N GLU A 132 19.16 8.20 22.55
CA GLU A 132 20.61 8.41 22.73
C GLU A 132 20.93 9.65 23.61
N ILE A 133 19.91 10.37 24.10
CA ILE A 133 20.04 11.51 25.03
C ILE A 133 19.62 11.06 26.44
#